data_AF-A0A9E2BY86-F1
#
_entry.id   AF-A0A9E2BY86-F1
#
_cell.length_a   1.000
_cell.length_b   1.000
_cell.length_c   1.000
_cell.angle_alpha   90.00
_cell.angle_beta   90.00
_cell.angle_gamma   90.00
#
_symmetry.space_group_name_H-M   'P 1'
#
loop_
_entity.id
_entity.type
_entity.pdbx_description
1 polymer ?
#
loop_
_entity_poly.entity_id
_entity_poly.type
_entity_poly.pdbx_seq_one_letter_code
_entity_poly.pdbx_strand_id
1 'polypeptide(L)'
;MKPDKVWRRKQLIVAPRFQMNIVAKSVVLTALVTGLFTWSVFYLVWKYSLDTGNVSLITMLFESKLWIGLGLCMLTSLALSTALLLKVTHRIAGQMYRFEKVLDQTICGDTVRPVITRKDDYFHDFEVEMNRFLNREN
;
A
#
# COMPACT_ATOMS: atom_id res chain seq x y z
N MET A 1 3.45 9.46 43.31
CA MET A 1 2.52 9.54 42.16
C MET A 1 3.14 8.81 40.99
N LYS A 2 2.47 7.79 40.44
CA LYS A 2 2.92 7.11 39.20
C LYS A 2 2.48 7.99 38.02
N PRO A 3 3.36 8.28 37.04
CA PRO A 3 2.94 9.04 35.86
C PRO A 3 1.91 8.21 35.08
N ASP A 4 0.74 8.80 34.94
CA ASP A 4 -0.37 8.42 34.10
C ASP A 4 0.12 8.26 32.65
N LYS A 5 0.11 7.00 32.17
CA LYS A 5 0.36 6.66 30.77
C LYS A 5 -0.75 7.27 29.92
N VAL A 6 -0.49 8.44 29.36
CA VAL A 6 -1.32 9.05 28.32
C VAL A 6 -1.25 8.14 27.08
N TRP A 7 -2.25 7.28 26.91
CA TRP A 7 -2.41 6.46 25.72
C TRP A 7 -2.67 7.37 24.52
N ARG A 8 -1.61 7.83 23.82
CA ARG A 8 -1.75 8.40 22.48
C ARG A 8 -2.35 7.32 21.58
N ARG A 9 -3.63 7.48 21.22
CA ARG A 9 -4.30 6.66 20.21
C ARG A 9 -3.38 6.59 18.99
N LYS A 10 -3.02 5.38 18.56
CA LYS A 10 -2.32 5.15 17.29
C LYS A 10 -3.26 5.58 16.17
N GLN A 11 -3.21 6.84 15.75
CA GLN A 11 -3.93 7.30 14.58
C GLN A 11 -3.31 6.61 13.37
N LEU A 12 -3.99 5.57 12.88
CA LEU A 12 -3.57 4.79 11.71
C LEU A 12 -3.57 5.67 10.44
N ILE A 13 -4.31 6.77 10.48
CA ILE A 13 -4.53 7.70 9.38
C ILE A 13 -3.85 9.02 9.74
N VAL A 14 -2.60 9.19 9.33
CA VAL A 14 -1.83 10.42 9.53
C VAL A 14 -2.04 11.40 8.37
N ALA A 15 -2.33 10.89 7.17
CA ALA A 15 -2.63 11.69 5.97
C ALA A 15 -3.74 11.03 5.14
N PRO A 16 -5.03 11.20 5.50
CA PRO A 16 -6.16 10.49 4.88
C PRO A 16 -6.26 10.73 3.37
N ARG A 17 -6.03 11.98 2.94
CA ARG A 17 -6.13 12.36 1.52
C ARG A 17 -5.05 11.70 0.67
N PHE A 18 -3.82 11.63 1.19
CA PHE A 18 -2.70 10.98 0.51
C PHE A 18 -2.88 9.45 0.47
N GLN A 19 -3.24 8.85 1.62
CA GLN A 19 -3.50 7.42 1.72
C GLN A 19 -4.64 6.97 0.81
N MET A 20 -5.78 7.69 0.81
CA MET A 20 -6.91 7.37 -0.05
C MET A 20 -6.60 7.54 -1.53
N ASN A 21 -5.85 8.57 -1.92
CA ASN A 21 -5.47 8.76 -3.32
C ASN A 21 -4.57 7.63 -3.84
N ILE A 22 -3.60 7.18 -3.04
CA ILE A 22 -2.72 6.07 -3.43
C ILE A 22 -3.51 4.75 -3.45
N VAL A 23 -4.29 4.47 -2.40
CA VAL A 23 -5.09 3.24 -2.32
C VAL A 23 -6.13 3.17 -3.44
N ALA A 24 -6.82 4.27 -3.75
CA ALA A 24 -7.79 4.30 -4.86
C ALA A 24 -7.11 4.01 -6.20
N LYS A 25 -5.98 4.67 -6.49
CA LYS A 25 -5.21 4.42 -7.72
C LYS A 25 -4.70 2.99 -7.80
N SER A 26 -4.23 2.41 -6.69
CA SER A 26 -3.75 1.03 -6.67
C SER A 26 -4.89 0.03 -6.86
N VAL A 27 -6.05 0.26 -6.23
CA VAL A 27 -7.23 -0.60 -6.38
C VAL A 27 -7.71 -0.60 -7.82
N VAL A 28 -7.79 0.58 -8.45
CA VAL A 28 -8.16 0.72 -9.87
C VAL A 28 -7.14 -0.01 -10.75
N LEU A 29 -5.84 0.19 -10.52
CA LEU A 29 -4.80 -0.48 -11.29
C LEU A 29 -4.87 -2.01 -11.15
N THR A 30 -4.98 -2.51 -9.92
CA THR A 30 -5.09 -3.96 -9.65
C THR A 30 -6.34 -4.54 -10.30
N ALA A 31 -7.49 -3.86 -10.19
CA ALA A 31 -8.74 -4.30 -10.81
C ALA A 31 -8.64 -4.32 -12.34
N LEU A 32 -8.00 -3.32 -12.96
CA LEU A 32 -7.78 -3.30 -14.40
C LEU A 32 -6.86 -4.44 -14.86
N VAL A 33 -5.72 -4.63 -14.19
CA VAL A 33 -4.76 -5.69 -14.56
C VAL A 33 -5.39 -7.08 -14.40
N THR A 34 -6.04 -7.34 -13.27
CA THR A 34 -6.70 -8.63 -13.03
C THR A 34 -7.89 -8.85 -13.95
N GLY A 35 -8.70 -7.82 -14.20
CA GLY A 35 -9.82 -7.88 -15.13
C GLY A 35 -9.38 -8.14 -16.57
N LEU A 36 -8.35 -7.44 -17.05
CA LEU A 36 -7.77 -7.68 -18.39
C LEU A 36 -7.19 -9.09 -18.50
N PHE A 37 -6.52 -9.57 -17.45
CA PHE A 37 -6.00 -10.93 -17.42
C PHE A 37 -7.12 -11.97 -17.51
N THR A 38 -8.17 -11.84 -16.69
CA THR A 38 -9.34 -12.72 -16.72
C THR A 38 -10.04 -12.68 -18.07
N TRP A 39 -10.26 -11.48 -18.62
CA TRP A 39 -10.82 -11.30 -19.97
C TRP A 39 -9.98 -12.00 -21.05
N SER A 40 -8.67 -11.86 -20.98
CA SER A 40 -7.74 -12.48 -21.95
C SER A 40 -7.82 -14.00 -21.91
N VAL A 41 -7.90 -14.61 -20.72
CA VAL A 41 -8.08 -16.06 -20.55
C VAL A 41 -9.40 -16.51 -21.18
N PHE A 42 -10.50 -15.81 -20.91
CA PHE A 42 -11.79 -16.14 -21.51
C PHE A 42 -11.78 -16.02 -23.02
N TYR A 43 -11.20 -14.94 -23.55
CA TYR A 43 -11.09 -14.71 -24.98
C TYR A 43 -10.27 -15.81 -25.68
N LEU A 44 -9.15 -16.22 -25.09
CA LEU A 44 -8.32 -17.30 -25.65
C LEU A 44 -9.05 -18.64 -25.67
N VAL A 45 -9.74 -19.01 -24.59
CA VAL A 45 -10.50 -20.28 -24.55
C VAL A 45 -11.67 -20.25 -25.53
N TRP A 46 -12.39 -19.12 -25.60
CA TRP A 46 -13.47 -18.93 -26.56
C TRP A 46 -12.98 -19.07 -28.00
N LYS A 47 -11.90 -18.36 -28.36
CA LYS A 47 -11.30 -18.42 -29.70
C LYS A 47 -10.84 -19.83 -30.04
N TYR A 48 -10.15 -20.50 -29.13
CA TYR A 48 -9.67 -21.87 -29.32
C TYR A 48 -10.82 -22.87 -29.54
N SER A 49 -11.92 -22.70 -28.80
CA SER A 49 -13.11 -23.54 -28.96
C SER A 49 -13.79 -23.35 -30.32
N LEU A 50 -13.84 -22.12 -30.83
CA LEU A 50 -14.33 -21.84 -32.18
C LEU A 50 -13.43 -22.46 -33.25
N ASP A 51 -12.10 -22.29 -33.13
CA ASP A 51 -11.14 -22.76 -34.13
C ASP A 51 -11.11 -24.30 -34.22
N THR A 52 -11.31 -25.00 -33.10
CA THR A 52 -11.33 -26.48 -33.05
C THR A 52 -12.72 -27.09 -33.19
N GLY A 53 -13.79 -26.28 -33.18
CA GLY A 53 -15.17 -26.76 -33.08
C GLY A 53 -15.49 -27.49 -31.78
N ASN A 54 -14.57 -27.47 -30.81
CA ASN A 54 -14.68 -28.24 -29.58
C ASN A 54 -15.33 -27.41 -28.48
N VAL A 55 -16.66 -27.49 -28.38
CA VAL A 55 -17.47 -26.81 -27.36
C VAL A 55 -17.21 -27.35 -25.94
N SER A 56 -16.59 -28.53 -25.83
CA SER A 56 -16.32 -29.20 -24.55
C SER A 56 -15.42 -28.37 -23.62
N LEU A 57 -14.56 -27.51 -24.16
CA LEU A 57 -13.68 -26.68 -23.32
C LEU A 57 -14.45 -25.55 -22.64
N ILE A 58 -15.43 -24.97 -23.33
CA ILE A 58 -16.30 -23.95 -22.75
C ILE A 58 -17.18 -24.59 -21.67
N THR A 59 -17.79 -25.74 -21.96
CA THR A 59 -18.61 -26.45 -20.96
C THR A 59 -17.78 -26.90 -19.77
N MET A 60 -16.56 -27.41 -19.99
CA MET A 60 -15.62 -27.78 -18.93
C MET A 60 -15.25 -26.58 -18.07
N LEU A 61 -15.04 -25.38 -18.62
CA LEU A 61 -14.81 -24.18 -17.81
C LEU A 61 -15.99 -23.93 -16.86
N PHE A 62 -17.22 -23.96 -17.37
CA PHE A 62 -18.45 -23.73 -16.58
C PHE A 62 -18.69 -24.82 -15.53
N GLU A 63 -18.52 -26.09 -15.89
CA GLU A 63 -18.74 -27.23 -14.99
C GLU A 63 -17.66 -27.37 -13.92
N SER A 64 -16.41 -27.09 -14.26
CA SER A 64 -15.28 -27.12 -13.31
C SER A 64 -15.31 -25.98 -12.29
N LYS A 65 -16.26 -25.05 -12.40
CA LYS A 65 -16.38 -23.87 -11.53
C LYS A 65 -15.10 -23.03 -11.48
N LEU A 66 -14.27 -23.07 -12.53
CA LEU A 66 -13.02 -22.31 -12.61
C LEU A 66 -13.23 -20.80 -12.42
N TRP A 67 -14.38 -20.28 -12.84
CA TRP A 67 -14.86 -18.92 -12.60
C TRP A 67 -14.88 -18.53 -11.12
N ILE A 68 -15.26 -19.46 -10.23
CA ILE A 68 -15.27 -19.25 -8.78
C ILE A 68 -13.83 -19.15 -8.27
N GLY A 69 -12.94 -20.02 -8.74
CA GLY A 69 -11.52 -19.97 -8.39
C GLY A 69 -10.86 -18.67 -8.85
N LEU A 70 -11.11 -18.24 -10.09
CA LEU A 70 -10.63 -16.97 -10.64
C LEU A 70 -11.19 -15.77 -9.87
N GLY A 71 -12.48 -15.79 -9.53
CA GLY A 71 -13.11 -14.75 -8.71
C GLY A 71 -12.49 -14.66 -7.31
N LEU A 72 -12.21 -15.81 -6.67
CA LEU A 72 -11.54 -15.85 -5.37
C LEU A 72 -10.10 -15.34 -5.45
N CYS A 73 -9.35 -15.72 -6.49
CA CYS A 73 -8.01 -15.17 -6.77
C CYS A 73 -8.04 -13.65 -6.97
N MET A 74 -9.04 -13.12 -7.67
CA MET A 74 -9.20 -11.68 -7.87
C MET A 74 -9.49 -10.96 -6.53
N LEU A 75 -10.44 -11.47 -5.73
CA LEU A 75 -10.76 -10.90 -4.42
C LEU A 75 -9.57 -10.94 -3.45
N THR A 76 -8.85 -12.06 -3.39
CA THR A 76 -7.70 -12.23 -2.51
C THR A 76 -6.52 -11.35 -2.93
N SER A 77 -6.23 -11.23 -4.22
CA SER A 77 -5.19 -10.32 -4.72
C SER A 77 -5.53 -8.85 -4.47
N LEU A 78 -6.80 -8.46 -4.61
CA LEU A 78 -7.27 -7.10 -4.29
C LEU A 78 -7.14 -6.80 -2.78
N ALA A 79 -7.56 -7.74 -1.93
CA ALA A 79 -7.47 -7.59 -0.48
C ALA A 79 -6.01 -7.52 -0.01
N LEU A 80 -5.16 -8.42 -0.52
CA LEU A 80 -3.75 -8.50 -0.14
C LEU A 80 -2.98 -7.24 -0.60
N SER A 81 -3.16 -6.82 -1.85
CA SER A 81 -2.51 -5.61 -2.37
C SER A 81 -2.91 -4.37 -1.57
N THR A 82 -4.21 -4.22 -1.27
CA THR A 82 -4.72 -3.10 -0.46
C THR A 82 -4.15 -3.12 0.96
N ALA A 83 -4.12 -4.28 1.62
CA ALA A 83 -3.58 -4.42 2.98
C ALA A 83 -2.08 -4.09 3.05
N LEU A 84 -1.30 -4.57 2.07
CA LEU A 84 0.13 -4.26 1.95
C LEU A 84 0.35 -2.77 1.72
N LEU A 85 -0.42 -2.16 0.82
CA LEU A 85 -0.32 -0.73 0.54
C LEU A 85 -0.62 0.10 1.78
N LEU A 86 -1.71 -0.19 2.48
CA LEU A 86 -2.08 0.50 3.72
C LEU A 86 -0.96 0.42 4.76
N LYS A 87 -0.34 -0.76 4.90
CA LYS A 87 0.79 -0.95 5.83
C LYS A 87 1.99 -0.10 5.41
N VAL A 88 2.35 -0.09 4.13
CA VAL A 88 3.49 0.71 3.61
C VAL A 88 3.20 2.21 3.76
N THR A 89 2.04 2.68 3.32
CA THR A 89 1.68 4.11 3.40
C THR A 89 1.54 4.57 4.85
N HIS A 90 1.09 3.73 5.77
CA HIS A 90 1.08 4.07 7.20
C HIS A 90 2.49 4.29 7.74
N ARG A 91 3.45 3.43 7.39
CA ARG A 91 4.86 3.60 7.80
C ARG A 91 5.44 4.89 7.24
N ILE A 92 5.22 5.16 5.95
CA ILE A 92 5.70 6.39 5.29
C ILE A 92 5.11 7.64 5.93
N ALA A 93 3.78 7.71 6.07
CA ALA A 93 3.09 8.88 6.61
C ALA A 93 3.49 9.18 8.06
N GLY A 94 3.66 8.13 8.87
CA GLY A 94 4.07 8.28 10.27
C GLY A 94 5.48 8.86 10.42
N GLN A 95 6.39 8.58 9.49
CA GLN A 95 7.73 9.16 9.48
C GLN A 95 7.74 10.59 8.95
N MET A 96 7.03 10.83 7.84
CA MET A 96 6.94 12.17 7.26
C MET A 96 6.41 13.19 8.27
N TYR A 97 5.40 12.81 9.06
CA TYR A 97 4.88 13.67 10.13
C TYR A 97 5.91 13.97 11.24
N ARG A 98 6.81 13.03 11.55
CA ARG A 98 7.90 13.28 12.51
C ARG A 98 8.91 14.26 11.94
N PHE A 99 9.22 14.15 10.64
CA PHE A 99 10.13 15.04 9.95
C PHE A 99 9.58 16.47 9.85
N GLU A 100 8.31 16.61 9.46
CA GLU A 100 7.58 17.88 9.44
C GLU A 100 7.63 18.56 10.81
N LYS A 101 7.32 17.81 11.87
CA LYS A 101 7.35 18.35 13.24
C LYS A 101 8.76 18.81 13.67
N VAL A 102 9.79 18.07 13.29
CA VAL A 102 11.19 18.42 13.62
C VAL A 102 11.58 19.70 12.89
N LEU A 103 11.25 19.82 11.60
CA LEU A 103 11.48 21.03 10.82
C LEU A 103 10.75 22.24 11.41
N ASP A 104 9.48 22.09 11.79
CA ASP A 104 8.72 23.17 12.43
C ASP A 104 9.39 23.64 13.73
N GLN A 105 9.92 22.71 14.53
CA GLN A 105 10.64 23.04 15.77
C GLN A 105 11.95 23.77 15.47
N THR A 106 12.71 23.33 14.46
CA THR A 106 13.94 24.00 14.05
C THR A 106 13.68 25.42 13.54
N ILE A 107 12.65 25.60 12.71
CA ILE A 107 12.25 26.93 12.19
C ILE A 107 11.84 27.86 13.34
N CYS A 108 11.20 27.34 14.38
CA CYS A 108 10.86 28.11 15.58
C CYS A 108 12.06 28.46 16.48
N GLY A 109 13.26 27.95 16.17
CA GLY A 109 14.47 28.13 16.98
C GLY A 109 14.49 27.26 18.25
N ASP A 110 13.63 26.24 18.34
CA ASP A 110 13.63 25.31 19.45
C ASP A 110 14.82 24.33 19.34
N THR A 111 15.34 23.90 20.49
CA THR A 111 16.36 22.84 20.54
C THR A 111 15.72 21.49 20.19
N VAL A 112 16.02 21.00 18.99
CA VAL A 112 15.43 19.75 18.48
C VAL A 112 16.34 18.56 18.75
N ARG A 113 15.74 17.45 19.19
CA ARG A 113 16.48 16.20 19.42
C ARG A 113 16.75 15.49 18.08
N PRO A 114 17.83 14.66 18.00
CA PRO A 114 18.11 13.86 16.83
C PRO A 114 16.90 13.00 16.45
N VAL A 115 16.61 12.96 15.15
CA VAL A 115 15.56 12.13 14.62
C VAL A 115 16.07 10.70 14.54
N ILE A 116 15.26 9.75 15.01
CA ILE A 116 15.57 8.32 14.98
C ILE A 116 14.41 7.58 14.31
N THR A 117 14.69 6.94 13.18
CA THR A 117 13.77 6.06 12.47
C THR A 117 13.92 4.62 12.96
N ARG A 118 12.93 3.76 12.69
CA ARG A 118 13.03 2.35 13.10
C ARG A 118 13.87 1.59 12.09
N LYS A 119 14.57 0.55 12.54
CA LYS A 119 15.48 -0.28 11.74
C LYS A 119 14.91 -0.72 10.37
N ASP A 120 13.62 -1.02 10.29
CA ASP A 120 12.97 -1.52 9.07
C ASP A 120 12.22 -0.44 8.27
N ASP A 121 12.47 0.84 8.52
CA ASP A 121 11.81 1.93 7.81
C ASP A 121 12.63 2.43 6.61
N TYR A 122 11.96 3.09 5.65
CA TYR A 122 12.53 3.42 4.34
C TYR A 122 13.40 4.69 4.31
N PHE A 123 13.41 5.50 5.37
CA PHE A 123 13.99 6.85 5.36
C PHE A 123 15.26 7.00 6.22
N HIS A 124 16.07 5.94 6.36
CA HIS A 124 17.34 6.02 7.11
C HIS A 124 18.31 7.05 6.53
N ASP A 125 18.44 7.12 5.20
CA ASP A 125 19.34 8.09 4.57
C ASP A 125 18.88 9.53 4.84
N PHE A 126 17.56 9.75 4.83
CA PHE A 126 16.97 11.06 5.15
C PHE A 126 17.14 11.42 6.63
N GLU A 127 17.06 10.45 7.53
CA GLU A 127 17.37 10.64 8.94
C GLU A 127 18.82 11.15 9.12
N VAL A 128 19.78 10.50 8.46
CA VAL A 128 21.20 10.88 8.56
C VAL A 128 21.41 12.31 8.07
N GLU A 129 20.85 12.66 6.90
CA GLU A 129 20.98 14.02 6.36
C GLU A 129 20.28 15.07 7.21
N MET A 130 19.09 14.76 7.75
CA MET A 130 18.40 15.69 8.63
C MET A 130 19.14 15.90 9.95
N ASN A 131 19.73 14.85 10.54
CA ASN A 131 20.58 14.99 11.72
C ASN A 131 21.86 15.79 11.43
N ARG A 132 22.44 15.67 10.22
CA ARG A 132 23.57 16.54 9.79
C ARG A 132 23.14 18.00 9.70
N PHE A 133 21.96 18.27 9.18
CA PHE A 133 21.40 19.62 9.11
C PHE A 133 21.20 20.23 10.51
N LEU A 134 20.57 19.49 11.42
CA LEU A 134 20.33 19.93 12.80
C LEU A 134 21.62 20.20 13.58
N ASN A 135 22.70 19.48 13.29
CA ASN A 135 24.00 19.69 13.92
C ASN A 135 24.83 20.84 13.31
N ARG A 136 24.42 21.40 12.16
CA ARG A 136 25.07 22.60 11.58
C ARG A 136 24.51 23.91 12.13
N GLU A 137 23.27 23.91 12.63
CA GLU A 137 22.61 25.10 13.18
C GLU A 137 22.79 25.26 14.70
N ASN A 138 23.30 24.24 15.40
CA ASN A 138 23.73 24.35 16.81
C ASN A 138 25.22 24.66 16.92
#